data_AF-A0A1F4ZXU7-F1
#
_entry.id   AF-A0A1F4ZXU7-F1
#
_cell.length_a   1.000
_cell.length_b   1.000
_cell.length_c   1.000
_cell.angle_alpha   90.00
_cell.angle_beta   90.00
_cell.angle_gamma   90.00
#
_symmetry.space_group_name_H-M   'P 1'
#
loop_
_entity.id
_entity.type
_entity.pdbx_description
1 polymer ?
#
loop_
_entity_poly.entity_id
_entity_poly.type
_entity_poly.pdbx_seq_one_letter_code
_entity_poly.pdbx_strand_id
1 'polypeptide(L)'
;MKSLKQLIDDKKPVDRNKFVTREYQDYGYRLAMELGDPKHKSLYIRLAKETKRAILEQCRSYVMDSNAENKGALFMWKLKEVRKAGVSQGSDVGQDNTGQ
;
A
#
# COMPACT_ATOMS: atom_id res chain seq x y z
N MET A 1 20.65 -19.26 33.48
CA MET A 1 21.35 -18.99 32.19
C MET A 1 20.38 -19.23 31.05
N LYS A 2 20.22 -18.29 30.11
CA LYS A 2 19.31 -18.46 28.96
C LYS A 2 19.97 -19.37 27.91
N SER A 3 19.20 -20.27 27.30
CA SER A 3 19.73 -21.26 26.34
C SER A 3 19.98 -20.64 24.96
N LEU A 4 20.96 -21.14 24.21
CA LEU A 4 21.28 -20.68 22.85
C LEU A 4 20.09 -20.75 21.88
N LYS A 5 19.17 -21.69 22.12
CA LYS A 5 17.92 -21.84 21.36
C LYS A 5 16.96 -20.65 21.55
N GLN A 6 16.94 -20.03 22.73
CA GLN A 6 16.12 -18.85 23.03
C GLN A 6 16.66 -17.56 22.42
N LEU A 7 17.96 -17.48 22.14
CA LEU A 7 18.56 -16.30 21.48
C LEU A 7 18.24 -16.21 19.98
N ILE A 8 17.94 -17.34 19.35
CA ILE A 8 17.56 -17.40 17.92
C ILE A 8 16.08 -17.07 17.74
N ASP A 9 15.23 -17.42 18.73
CA ASP A 9 13.79 -17.16 18.70
C ASP A 9 13.45 -15.68 18.96
N ASP A 10 14.36 -14.93 19.59
CA ASP A 10 14.26 -13.48 19.79
C ASP A 10 14.63 -12.65 18.55
N LYS A 11 14.84 -13.30 17.39
CA LYS A 11 14.99 -12.63 16.10
C LYS A 11 13.62 -12.20 15.56
N LYS A 12 12.88 -11.43 16.37
CA LYS A 12 11.76 -10.63 15.88
C LYS A 12 12.30 -9.78 14.71
N PRO A 13 11.63 -9.74 13.55
CA PRO A 13 12.01 -8.78 12.51
C PRO A 13 11.93 -7.40 13.16
N VAL A 14 13.10 -6.77 13.27
CA VAL A 14 13.29 -5.41 13.77
C VAL A 14 12.13 -4.57 13.28
N ASP A 15 11.39 -3.94 14.18
CA ASP A 15 10.24 -3.07 13.88
C ASP A 15 10.68 -1.95 12.91
N ARG A 16 10.70 -2.26 11.61
CA ARG A 16 11.03 -1.32 10.53
C ARG A 16 9.94 -0.29 10.33
N ASN A 17 8.89 -0.27 11.16
CA ASN A 17 7.68 0.54 10.98
C ASN A 17 7.57 1.80 11.85
N LYS A 18 8.48 2.01 12.82
CA LYS A 18 8.34 3.13 13.78
C LYS A 18 8.51 4.50 13.10
N PHE A 19 9.33 4.59 12.05
CA PHE A 19 9.47 5.80 11.22
C PHE A 19 8.44 5.87 10.10
N VAL A 20 8.00 4.72 9.59
CA VAL A 20 7.16 4.68 8.40
C VAL A 20 5.72 5.15 8.69
N THR A 21 5.24 4.99 9.92
CA THR A 21 3.91 5.51 10.31
C THR A 21 3.79 7.01 10.06
N ARG A 22 4.84 7.79 10.33
CA ARG A 22 4.85 9.25 10.12
C ARG A 22 4.93 9.59 8.64
N GLU A 23 5.76 8.89 7.87
CA GLU A 23 5.89 9.09 6.42
C GLU A 23 4.61 8.72 5.66
N TYR A 24 3.93 7.64 6.05
CA TYR A 24 2.65 7.25 5.44
C TYR A 24 1.54 8.26 5.76
N GLN A 25 1.52 8.81 6.97
CA GLN A 25 0.57 9.84 7.36
C GLN A 25 0.79 11.15 6.60
N ASP A 26 2.04 11.64 6.58
CA ASP A 26 2.41 12.84 5.83
C ASP A 26 2.07 12.68 4.34
N TYR A 27 2.43 11.53 3.77
CA TYR A 27 2.13 11.24 2.38
C TYR A 27 0.64 11.22 2.08
N GLY A 28 -0.14 10.47 2.86
CA GLY A 28 -1.58 10.37 2.64
C GLY A 28 -2.26 11.71 2.79
N TYR A 29 -1.81 12.55 3.73
CA TYR A 29 -2.29 13.91 3.88
C TYR A 29 -1.95 14.77 2.65
N ARG A 30 -0.69 14.78 2.22
CA ARG A 30 -0.27 15.54 1.03
C ARG A 30 -1.00 15.08 -0.23
N LEU A 31 -1.16 13.77 -0.41
CA LEU A 31 -1.89 13.18 -1.53
C LEU A 31 -3.34 13.65 -1.55
N ALA A 32 -4.02 13.66 -0.40
CA ALA A 32 -5.39 14.16 -0.29
C ALA A 32 -5.50 15.65 -0.67
N MET A 33 -4.53 16.46 -0.24
CA MET A 33 -4.47 17.88 -0.58
C MET A 33 -4.23 18.11 -2.08
N GLU A 34 -3.27 17.39 -2.67
CA GLU A 34 -2.94 17.49 -4.09
C GLU A 34 -4.08 17.05 -5.01
N LEU A 35 -4.86 16.05 -4.58
CA LEU A 35 -6.05 15.58 -5.30
C LEU A 35 -7.29 16.46 -5.07
N GLY A 36 -7.19 17.51 -4.24
CA GLY A 36 -8.31 18.40 -3.91
C GLY A 36 -9.37 17.74 -3.03
N ASP A 37 -9.03 16.68 -2.29
CA ASP A 37 -9.96 15.90 -1.48
C ASP A 37 -9.56 15.80 0.01
N PRO A 38 -9.41 16.96 0.70
CA PRO A 38 -8.99 16.98 2.11
C PRO A 38 -10.00 16.34 3.06
N LYS A 39 -11.28 16.28 2.66
CA LYS A 39 -12.37 15.68 3.45
C LYS A 39 -12.13 14.18 3.69
N HIS A 40 -11.52 13.48 2.74
CA HIS A 40 -11.21 12.07 2.85
C HIS A 40 -9.73 11.78 3.17
N LYS A 41 -8.98 12.74 3.74
CA LYS A 41 -7.55 12.54 4.12
C LYS A 41 -7.26 11.24 4.87
N SER A 42 -8.15 10.82 5.77
CA SER A 42 -8.02 9.58 6.54
C SER A 42 -8.01 8.33 5.63
N LEU A 43 -8.77 8.35 4.55
CA LEU A 43 -8.79 7.29 3.54
C LEU A 43 -7.44 7.23 2.81
N TYR A 44 -6.90 8.36 2.36
CA TYR A 44 -5.58 8.38 1.69
C TYR A 44 -4.43 7.97 2.62
N ILE A 45 -4.49 8.36 3.89
CA ILE A 45 -3.54 7.90 4.91
C ILE A 45 -3.62 6.39 5.10
N ARG A 46 -4.83 5.82 5.14
CA ARG A 46 -5.02 4.37 5.20
C ARG A 46 -4.46 3.68 3.95
N LEU A 47 -4.73 4.22 2.76
CA LEU A 47 -4.20 3.69 1.50
C LEU A 47 -2.66 3.71 1.48
N ALA A 48 -2.04 4.78 2.00
CA ALA A 48 -0.58 4.88 2.12
C ALA A 48 0.01 3.81 3.04
N LYS A 49 -0.70 3.41 4.09
CA LYS A 49 -0.27 2.33 4.99
C LYS A 49 -0.42 0.94 4.38
N GLU A 50 -1.47 0.71 3.60
CA GLU A 50 -1.84 -0.63 3.10
C GLU A 50 -1.30 -0.91 1.68
N THR A 51 -0.96 0.12 0.91
CA THR A 51 -0.55 0.00 -0.50
C THR A 51 0.90 0.42 -0.68
N LYS A 52 1.64 -0.33 -1.49
CA LYS A 52 3.03 0.02 -1.85
C LYS A 52 3.07 1.43 -2.47
N ARG A 53 3.98 2.27 -2.00
CA ARG A 53 4.12 3.66 -2.45
C ARG A 53 4.30 3.79 -3.96
N ALA A 54 5.03 2.88 -4.61
CA ALA A 54 5.21 2.90 -6.06
C ALA A 54 3.88 2.90 -6.84
N ILE A 55 2.89 2.14 -6.37
CA ILE A 55 1.56 2.08 -6.99
C ILE A 55 0.81 3.41 -6.81
N LEU A 56 0.89 3.99 -5.60
CA LEU A 56 0.23 5.26 -5.28
C LEU A 56 0.85 6.41 -6.08
N GLU A 57 2.18 6.47 -6.21
CA GLU A 57 2.86 7.47 -7.06
C GLU A 57 2.50 7.34 -8.53
N GLN A 58 2.41 6.12 -9.06
CA GLN A 58 1.99 5.90 -10.44
C GLN A 58 0.56 6.40 -10.68
N CYS A 59 -0.37 6.07 -9.79
CA CYS A 59 -1.74 6.56 -9.86
C CYS A 59 -1.81 8.08 -9.73
N ARG A 60 -1.03 8.64 -8.80
CA ARG A 60 -0.93 10.09 -8.57
C ARG A 60 -0.44 10.80 -9.82
N SER A 61 0.68 10.37 -10.42
CA SER A 61 1.22 11.00 -11.65
C SER A 61 0.17 11.01 -12.75
N TYR A 62 -0.48 9.86 -13.00
CA TYR A 62 -1.53 9.74 -14.00
C TYR A 62 -2.68 10.73 -13.79
N VAL A 63 -3.11 10.92 -12.55
CA VAL A 63 -4.21 11.84 -12.22
C VAL A 63 -3.77 13.29 -12.29
N MET A 64 -2.54 13.60 -11.88
CA MET A 64 -2.01 14.97 -11.93
C MET A 64 -1.89 15.47 -13.36
N ASP A 65 -1.50 14.60 -14.29
CA ASP A 65 -1.41 14.88 -15.73
C ASP A 65 -2.80 14.96 -16.40
N SER A 66 -3.86 14.51 -15.72
CA SER A 66 -5.23 14.58 -16.24
C SER A 66 -5.90 15.93 -15.97
N ASN A 67 -6.79 16.33 -16.88
CA ASN A 67 -7.65 17.50 -16.73
C ASN A 67 -9.01 17.17 -16.07
N ALA A 68 -9.06 16.12 -15.25
CA ALA A 68 -10.31 15.68 -14.63
C ALA A 68 -10.81 16.70 -13.60
N GLU A 69 -12.12 16.95 -13.61
CA GLU A 69 -12.79 17.85 -12.67
C GLU A 69 -12.69 17.32 -11.23
N ASN A 70 -12.83 16.00 -11.05
CA ASN A 70 -12.67 15.35 -9.74
C ASN A 70 -11.48 14.38 -9.76
N LYS A 71 -10.31 14.91 -9.38
CA LYS A 71 -9.05 14.15 -9.30
C LYS A 71 -9.08 13.05 -8.23
N GLY A 72 -9.74 13.27 -7.10
CA GLY A 72 -9.92 12.24 -6.06
C GLY A 72 -10.66 11.01 -6.57
N ALA A 73 -11.78 11.20 -7.27
CA ALA A 73 -12.55 10.10 -7.85
C ALA A 73 -11.75 9.35 -8.93
N LEU A 74 -11.05 10.07 -9.82
CA LEU A 74 -10.20 9.46 -10.84
C LEU A 74 -9.06 8.64 -10.22
N PHE A 75 -8.46 9.13 -9.14
CA PHE A 75 -7.44 8.41 -8.40
C PHE A 75 -7.95 7.08 -7.86
N MET A 76 -9.13 7.08 -7.23
CA MET A 76 -9.75 5.86 -6.70
C MET A 76 -10.07 4.85 -7.81
N TRP A 77 -10.59 5.32 -8.94
CA TRP A 77 -10.82 4.47 -10.11
C TRP A 77 -9.51 3.88 -10.63
N LYS A 78 -8.46 4.69 -10.82
CA LYS A 78 -7.16 4.22 -11.32
C LYS A 78 -6.52 3.21 -10.39
N LEU A 79 -6.58 3.44 -9.08
CA LEU A 79 -6.07 2.52 -8.08
C LEU A 79 -6.79 1.16 -8.14
N LYS A 80 -8.10 1.17 -8.35
CA LYS A 80 -8.90 -0.07 -8.54
C LYS A 80 -8.46 -0.82 -9.80
N GLU A 81 -8.23 -0.11 -10.91
CA GLU A 81 -7.76 -0.70 -12.16
C GLU A 81 -6.39 -1.36 -12.00
N VAL A 82 -5.43 -0.69 -11.36
CA VAL A 82 -4.08 -1.25 -11.12
C VAL A 82 -4.16 -2.49 -10.22
N ARG A 83 -5.02 -2.48 -9.20
CA ARG A 83 -5.25 -3.65 -8.35
C ARG A 83 -5.85 -4.81 -9.16
N LYS A 84 -6.83 -4.56 -10.02
CA LYS A 84 -7.43 -5.58 -10.88
C LYS A 84 -6.42 -6.18 -11.85
N ALA A 85 -5.57 -5.34 -12.46
CA ALA A 85 -4.51 -5.80 -13.36
C ALA A 85 -3.45 -6.64 -12.62
N GLY A 86 -3.10 -6.28 -11.38
CA GLY A 86 -2.18 -7.04 -10.54
C GLY A 86 -2.71 -8.39 -10.04
N VAL A 87 -4.04 -8.55 -9.95
CA VAL A 87 -4.68 -9.82 -9.57
C VAL A 87 -4.61 -10.87 -10.70
N SER A 88 -4.37 -10.46 -11.94
CA SER A 88 -4.20 -11.40 -13.07
C SER A 88 -2.81 -12.04 -13.15
N GLN A 89 -1.87 -11.70 -12.26
CA GLN A 89 -0.56 -12.34 -12.16
C GLN A 89 -0.25 -12.72 -10.71
N GLY A 90 -0.89 -13.77 -10.21
CA GLY A 90 -0.69 -14.23 -8.84
C GLY A 90 -1.72 -15.23 -8.32
N SER A 91 -2.10 -16.22 -9.12
CA SER A 91 -2.68 -17.47 -8.64
C SER A 91 -1.85 -18.64 -9.18
N ASP A 92 -0.59 -18.70 -8.76
CA ASP A 92 0.18 -19.93 -8.69
C ASP A 92 0.42 -20.21 -7.20
N VAL A 93 -0.49 -20.95 -6.60
CA VAL A 93 -0.24 -21.70 -5.37
C VAL A 93 -0.50 -23.16 -5.76
N GLY A 94 0.56 -23.84 -6.17
CA GLY A 94 0.56 -25.29 -6.31
C GLY A 94 0.37 -25.99 -4.97
N GLN A 95 -0.35 -27.11 -4.98
CA GLN A 95 0.21 -28.45 -4.84
C GLN A 95 -0.95 -29.44 -4.69
N ASP A 96 -1.32 -30.03 -5.83
CA ASP A 96 -1.90 -31.36 -5.92
C ASP A 96 -0.81 -32.39 -5.55
N ASN A 97 -0.81 -32.83 -4.30
CA ASN A 97 -0.12 -34.05 -3.88
C ASN A 97 -0.78 -34.61 -2.62
N THR A 98 -1.87 -35.36 -2.81
CA THR A 98 -2.20 -36.45 -1.89
C THR A 98 -2.78 -37.59 -2.71
N GLY A 99 -1.94 -38.60 -2.94
CA GLY A 99 -2.34 -39.84 -3.60
C GLY A 99 -3.32 -40.65 -2.75
N GLN A 100 -4.14 -41.41 -3.47
CA GLN A 100 -4.66 -42.71 -3.06
C GLN A 100 -4.48 -43.67 -4.25
#